data_AF-A0A8S1KP88-F1
#
_entry.id   AF-A0A8S1KP88-F1
#
_cell.length_a   1.000
_cell.length_b   1.000
_cell.length_c   1.000
_cell.angle_alpha   90.00
_cell.angle_beta   90.00
_cell.angle_gamma   90.00
#
_symmetry.space_group_name_H-M   'P 1'
#
loop_
_entity.id
_entity.type
_entity.pdbx_description
1 polymer ?
#
loop_
_entity_poly.entity_id
_entity_poly.type
_entity_poly.pdbx_seq_one_letter_code
_entity_poly.pdbx_strand_id
1 'polypeptide(L)'
;MFTEQPYYEAKVFLKSYNDALSCLREAAEYKAHVEFQEHALQSLANARTRQELDVRDGQVVPGLNFAQSKSTKLFQFSNHVFSKYLKGFEEYTGNFKGFQQILSDGLKKMKSDVK
;
A
#
# COMPACT_ATOMS: atom_id res chain seq x y z
N MET A 1 48.35 -4.11 23.51
CA MET A 1 47.08 -4.04 24.29
C MET A 1 46.44 -2.71 23.90
N PHE A 2 45.30 -2.71 23.21
CA PHE A 2 44.62 -1.46 22.88
C PHE A 2 44.27 -0.75 24.19
N THR A 3 44.58 0.54 24.31
CA THR A 3 44.23 1.34 25.49
C THR A 3 42.70 1.40 25.63
N GLU A 4 42.18 1.49 26.86
CA GLU A 4 40.72 1.45 27.12
C GLU A 4 39.95 2.61 26.45
N GLN A 5 40.66 3.70 26.19
CA GLN A 5 40.10 4.93 25.62
C GLN A 5 39.56 4.74 24.19
N PRO A 6 40.30 4.14 23.22
CA PRO A 6 39.75 3.80 21.91
C PRO A 6 38.52 2.88 21.95
N TYR A 7 38.43 1.96 22.92
CA TYR A 7 37.24 1.11 23.08
C TYR A 7 36.02 1.90 23.56
N TYR A 8 36.23 2.85 24.49
CA TYR A 8 35.17 3.73 24.95
C TYR A 8 34.66 4.63 23.83
N GLU A 9 35.57 5.25 23.07
CA GLU A 9 35.24 6.10 21.92
C GLU A 9 34.47 5.34 20.84
N ALA A 10 34.89 4.12 20.50
CA ALA A 10 34.18 3.27 19.56
C ALA A 10 32.76 2.91 20.04
N LYS A 11 32.58 2.63 21.34
CA LYS A 11 31.25 2.33 21.92
C LYS A 11 30.32 3.54 21.89
N VAL A 12 30.83 4.72 22.20
CA VAL A 12 30.07 5.98 22.12
C VAL A 12 29.65 6.25 20.68
N PHE A 13 30.56 6.06 19.72
CA PHE A 13 30.28 6.21 18.29
C PHE A 13 29.21 5.23 17.80
N LEU A 14 29.30 3.94 18.17
CA LEU A 14 28.29 2.96 17.78
C LEU A 14 26.91 3.26 18.36
N LYS A 15 26.85 3.79 19.59
CA LYS A 15 25.60 4.24 20.20
C LYS A 15 25.00 5.43 19.45
N SER A 16 25.80 6.47 19.19
CA SER A 16 25.30 7.65 18.47
C SER A 16 24.87 7.32 17.04
N TYR A 17 25.54 6.38 16.37
CA TYR A 17 25.13 5.86 15.07
C TYR A 17 23.77 5.16 15.13
N ASN A 18 23.53 4.32 16.14
CA ASN A 18 22.26 3.62 16.31
C ASN A 18 21.12 4.59 16.66
N ASP A 19 21.40 5.61 17.48
CA ASP A 19 20.45 6.67 17.81
C ASP A 19 20.08 7.46 16.55
N ALA A 20 21.06 7.81 15.71
CA ALA A 20 20.83 8.48 14.43
C ALA A 20 19.98 7.64 13.47
N LEU A 21 20.25 6.33 13.36
CA LEU A 21 19.43 5.42 12.56
C LEU A 21 17.98 5.34 13.06
N SER A 22 17.79 5.33 14.37
CA SER A 22 16.45 5.29 14.98
C SER A 22 15.68 6.58 14.67
N CYS A 23 16.31 7.74 14.85
CA CYS A 23 15.73 9.03 14.46
C CYS A 23 15.36 9.09 12.97
N LEU A 24 16.19 8.55 12.08
CA LEU A 24 15.88 8.51 10.65
C LEU A 24 14.68 7.62 10.33
N ARG A 25 14.52 6.48 11.03
CA ARG A 25 13.36 5.61 10.89
C ARG A 25 12.08 6.29 11.37
N GLU A 26 12.11 6.88 12.55
CA GLU A 26 10.95 7.60 13.11
C GLU A 26 10.54 8.78 12.21
N ALA A 27 11.51 9.55 11.70
CA ALA A 27 11.22 10.63 10.77
C ALA A 27 10.63 10.13 9.44
N ALA A 28 11.12 8.99 8.92
CA ALA A 28 10.57 8.37 7.71
C ALA A 28 9.14 7.86 7.92
N GLU A 29 8.87 7.20 9.05
CA GLU A 29 7.54 6.73 9.42
C GLU A 29 6.57 7.89 9.59
N TYR A 30 6.98 8.95 10.29
CA TYR A 30 6.18 10.16 10.46
C TYR A 30 5.85 10.80 9.10
N LYS A 31 6.85 10.95 8.22
CA LYS A 31 6.65 11.49 6.88
C LYS A 31 5.66 10.64 6.07
N ALA A 32 5.83 9.32 6.07
CA ALA A 32 4.90 8.42 5.39
C ALA A 32 3.48 8.52 5.96
N HIS A 33 3.34 8.73 7.27
CA HIS A 33 2.05 8.93 7.90
C HIS A 33 1.38 10.24 7.47
N VAL A 34 2.14 11.34 7.40
CA VAL A 34 1.65 12.63 6.92
C VAL A 34 1.20 12.53 5.45
N GLU A 35 2.03 11.96 4.59
CA GLU A 35 1.70 11.76 3.17
C GLU A 35 0.43 10.92 3.00
N PHE A 36 0.25 9.87 3.82
CA PHE A 36 -0.97 9.07 3.82
C PHE A 36 -2.20 9.89 4.21
N GLN A 37 -2.11 10.71 5.26
CA GLN A 37 -3.21 11.57 5.70
C GLN A 37 -3.58 12.62 4.64
N GLU A 38 -2.58 13.26 4.02
CA GLU A 38 -2.78 14.21 2.93
C GLU A 38 -3.51 13.57 1.75
N HIS A 39 -3.07 12.37 1.35
CA HIS A 39 -3.73 11.61 0.29
C HIS A 39 -5.17 11.24 0.66
N ALA A 40 -5.42 10.83 1.90
CA ALA A 40 -6.77 10.51 2.36
C ALA A 40 -7.70 11.73 2.31
N LEU A 41 -7.23 12.89 2.77
CA LEU A 41 -7.97 14.16 2.72
C LEU A 41 -8.27 14.58 1.27
N GLN A 42 -7.29 14.49 0.39
CA GLN A 42 -7.47 14.80 -1.03
C GLN A 42 -8.48 13.84 -1.68
N SER A 43 -8.43 12.55 -1.35
CA SER A 43 -9.37 11.55 -1.83
C SER A 43 -10.81 11.83 -1.38
N LEU A 44 -11.00 12.23 -0.12
CA LEU A 44 -12.31 12.65 0.40
C LEU A 44 -12.83 13.91 -0.28
N ALA A 45 -11.96 14.91 -0.48
CA ALA A 45 -12.32 16.13 -1.21
C ALA A 45 -12.76 15.81 -2.64
N ASN A 46 -12.03 14.94 -3.34
CA ASN A 46 -12.37 14.48 -4.69
C ASN A 46 -13.68 13.67 -4.73
N ALA A 47 -13.92 12.81 -3.75
CA ALA A 47 -15.17 12.06 -3.64
C ALA A 47 -16.37 12.98 -3.42
N ARG A 48 -16.20 14.07 -2.64
CA ARG A 48 -17.22 15.10 -2.45
C ARG A 48 -17.47 15.90 -3.72
N THR A 49 -16.44 16.37 -4.42
CA THR A 49 -16.61 17.13 -5.68
C THR A 49 -17.29 16.30 -6.77
N ARG A 50 -17.03 14.98 -6.80
CA ARG A 50 -17.68 14.03 -7.72
C ARG A 50 -19.07 13.57 -7.28
N GLN A 51 -19.58 14.08 -6.15
CA GLN A 51 -20.87 13.68 -5.57
C GLN A 51 -20.94 12.17 -5.27
N GLU A 52 -19.81 11.54 -4.95
CA GLU A 52 -19.74 10.15 -4.49
C GLU A 52 -20.11 10.06 -3.00
N LEU A 53 -19.81 11.12 -2.25
CA LEU A 53 -20.09 11.26 -0.81
C LEU A 53 -20.78 12.60 -0.58
N ASP A 54 -21.70 12.62 0.37
CA ASP A 54 -22.38 13.82 0.85
C ASP A 54 -22.32 13.84 2.39
N VAL A 55 -22.40 15.03 3.00
CA VAL A 55 -22.35 15.19 4.45
C VAL A 55 -23.63 15.88 4.92
N ARG A 56 -24.48 15.14 5.64
CA ARG A 56 -25.77 15.61 6.15
C ARG A 56 -25.80 15.45 7.65
N ASP A 57 -26.09 16.51 8.38
CA ASP A 57 -26.20 16.52 9.86
C ASP A 57 -24.99 15.89 10.58
N GLY A 58 -23.78 16.11 10.03
CA GLY A 58 -22.53 15.56 10.57
C GLY A 58 -22.29 14.08 10.23
N GLN A 59 -23.16 13.43 9.46
CA GLN A 59 -22.98 12.06 8.98
C GLN A 59 -22.57 12.03 7.51
N VAL A 60 -21.64 11.13 7.18
CA VAL A 60 -21.23 10.86 5.79
C VAL A 60 -22.24 9.88 5.18
N VAL A 61 -22.92 10.32 4.13
CA VAL A 61 -23.91 9.52 3.41
C VAL A 61 -23.48 9.30 1.95
N PRO A 62 -23.94 8.22 1.29
CA PRO A 62 -23.70 8.01 -0.13
C PRO A 62 -24.27 9.18 -0.96
N GLY A 63 -23.45 9.75 -1.84
CA GLY A 63 -23.88 10.76 -2.80
C GLY A 63 -24.56 10.15 -4.03
N LEU A 64 -25.04 11.01 -4.93
CA LEU A 64 -25.76 10.62 -6.16
C LEU A 64 -24.96 9.65 -7.04
N ASN A 65 -23.64 9.83 -7.13
CA ASN A 65 -22.76 9.05 -7.99
C ASN A 65 -22.08 7.88 -7.27
N PHE A 66 -22.45 7.60 -6.01
CA PHE A 66 -21.79 6.56 -5.20
C PHE A 66 -21.84 5.18 -5.87
N ALA A 67 -23.00 4.77 -6.38
CA ALA A 67 -23.17 3.44 -6.98
C ALA A 67 -22.31 3.25 -8.24
N GLN A 68 -22.27 4.27 -9.10
CA GLN A 68 -21.43 4.24 -10.31
C GLN A 68 -19.95 4.21 -9.95
N SER A 69 -19.51 5.10 -9.06
CA SER A 69 -18.11 5.15 -8.63
C SER A 69 -17.66 3.86 -7.94
N LYS A 70 -18.51 3.26 -7.11
CA LYS A 70 -18.26 1.96 -6.48
C LYS A 70 -17.99 0.89 -7.56
N SER A 71 -18.86 0.78 -8.56
CA SER A 71 -18.70 -0.19 -9.65
C SER A 71 -17.42 0.06 -10.45
N THR A 72 -17.11 1.32 -10.78
CA THR A 72 -15.86 1.68 -11.48
C THR A 72 -14.62 1.32 -10.68
N LYS A 73 -14.59 1.64 -9.38
CA LYS A 73 -13.46 1.32 -8.50
C LYS A 73 -13.29 -0.19 -8.32
N LEU A 74 -14.40 -0.94 -8.21
CA LEU A 74 -14.35 -2.42 -8.16
C LEU A 74 -13.77 -3.00 -9.46
N PHE A 75 -14.15 -2.47 -10.61
CA PHE A 75 -13.59 -2.88 -11.90
C PHE A 75 -12.10 -2.53 -12.04
N GLN A 76 -11.69 -1.34 -11.61
CA GLN A 76 -10.27 -0.96 -11.57
C GLN A 76 -9.48 -1.88 -10.64
N PHE A 77 -10.04 -2.21 -9.48
CA PHE A 77 -9.43 -3.13 -8.53
C PHE A 77 -9.31 -4.54 -9.12
N SER A 78 -10.34 -5.07 -9.77
CA SER A 78 -10.24 -6.37 -10.43
C SER A 78 -9.14 -6.38 -11.49
N ASN A 79 -9.04 -5.35 -12.33
CA ASN A 79 -7.98 -5.26 -13.34
C ASN A 79 -6.58 -5.19 -12.71
N HIS A 80 -6.44 -4.48 -11.59
CA HIS A 80 -5.20 -4.48 -10.83
C HIS A 80 -4.84 -5.89 -10.31
N VAL A 81 -5.81 -6.62 -9.77
CA VAL A 81 -5.61 -8.00 -9.31
C VAL A 81 -5.21 -8.91 -10.48
N PHE A 82 -5.89 -8.82 -11.62
CA PHE A 82 -5.57 -9.61 -12.81
C PHE A 82 -4.16 -9.29 -13.34
N SER A 83 -3.83 -8.02 -13.53
CA SER A 83 -2.50 -7.59 -14.01
C SER A 83 -1.35 -7.97 -13.05
N LYS A 84 -1.57 -7.91 -11.74
CA LYS A 84 -0.55 -8.21 -10.74
C LYS A 84 -0.30 -9.71 -10.61
N TYR A 85 -1.36 -10.51 -10.52
CA TYR A 85 -1.27 -11.92 -10.12
C TYR A 85 -1.54 -12.91 -11.24
N LEU A 86 -2.33 -12.54 -12.25
CA LEU A 86 -2.81 -13.40 -13.33
C LEU A 86 -2.29 -12.93 -14.69
N LYS A 87 -0.99 -12.64 -14.78
CA LYS A 87 -0.35 -12.23 -16.04
C LYS A 87 -0.52 -13.29 -17.12
N GLY A 88 -0.95 -12.86 -18.31
CA GLY A 88 -1.22 -13.74 -19.45
C GLY A 88 -2.60 -14.39 -19.44
N PHE A 89 -3.48 -14.05 -18.49
CA PHE A 89 -4.87 -14.53 -18.45
C PHE A 89 -5.72 -13.98 -19.62
N GLU A 90 -5.54 -12.71 -19.99
CA GLU A 90 -6.35 -12.04 -21.02
C GLU A 90 -6.13 -12.58 -22.44
N GLU A 91 -4.93 -13.09 -22.73
CA GLU A 91 -4.55 -13.61 -24.06
C GLU A 91 -4.43 -15.15 -24.07
N TYR A 92 -4.91 -15.83 -23.03
CA TYR A 92 -4.72 -17.28 -22.90
C TYR A 92 -5.62 -18.06 -23.87
N THR A 93 -5.02 -18.56 -24.95
CA THR A 93 -5.69 -19.42 -25.96
C THR A 93 -5.31 -20.90 -25.84
N GLY A 94 -4.62 -21.28 -24.76
CA GLY A 94 -4.10 -22.63 -24.54
C GLY A 94 -5.12 -23.64 -23.96
N ASN A 95 -4.62 -24.78 -23.48
CA ASN A 95 -5.44 -25.86 -22.93
C ASN A 95 -5.82 -25.67 -21.45
N PHE A 96 -6.80 -26.42 -20.95
CA PHE A 96 -7.26 -26.30 -19.57
C PHE A 96 -6.15 -26.48 -18.51
N LYS A 97 -5.16 -27.33 -18.77
CA LYS A 97 -4.03 -27.55 -17.85
C LYS A 97 -3.17 -26.30 -17.66
N GLY A 98 -2.84 -25.58 -18.74
CA GLY A 98 -2.06 -24.35 -18.62
C GLY A 98 -2.86 -23.22 -17.98
N PHE A 99 -4.18 -23.15 -18.23
CA PHE A 99 -5.07 -22.24 -17.52
C PHE A 99 -5.07 -22.48 -16.01
N GLN A 100 -5.20 -23.75 -15.60
CA GLN A 100 -5.16 -24.15 -14.20
C GLN A 100 -3.84 -23.77 -13.52
N GLN A 101 -2.73 -23.86 -14.27
CA GLN A 101 -1.41 -23.49 -13.77
C GLN A 101 -1.28 -21.97 -13.53
N ILE A 102 -1.75 -21.13 -14.47
CA ILE A 102 -1.78 -19.67 -14.31
C ILE A 102 -2.58 -19.27 -13.07
N LEU A 103 -3.76 -19.86 -12.88
CA LEU A 103 -4.58 -19.61 -11.69
C LEU A 103 -3.88 -20.06 -10.41
N SER A 104 -3.30 -21.27 -10.40
CA SER A 104 -2.65 -21.83 -9.22
C SER A 104 -1.44 -20.98 -8.79
N ASP A 105 -0.65 -20.51 -9.76
CA ASP A 105 0.52 -19.67 -9.48
C ASP A 105 0.12 -18.25 -9.07
N GLY A 106 -0.94 -17.69 -9.67
CA GLY A 106 -1.51 -16.42 -9.24
C GLY A 106 -2.03 -16.47 -7.80
N LEU A 107 -2.78 -17.52 -7.44
CA LEU A 107 -3.28 -17.74 -6.08
C LEU A 107 -2.13 -17.90 -5.07
N LYS A 108 -1.05 -18.60 -5.43
CA LYS A 108 0.14 -18.71 -4.57
C LYS A 108 0.77 -17.33 -4.29
N LYS A 109 0.92 -16.49 -5.32
CA LYS A 109 1.47 -15.13 -5.17
C LYS A 109 0.56 -14.21 -4.36
N MET A 110 -0.76 -14.30 -4.55
CA MET A 110 -1.69 -13.56 -3.69
C MET A 110 -1.53 -13.96 -2.23
N LYS A 111 -1.39 -15.27 -1.96
CA LYS A 111 -1.22 -15.78 -0.59
C LYS A 111 0.10 -15.35 0.07
N SER A 112 1.17 -15.14 -0.70
CA SER A 112 2.44 -14.64 -0.16
C SER A 112 2.40 -13.15 0.17
N ASP A 113 1.72 -12.34 -0.65
CA ASP A 113 1.64 -10.88 -0.44
C ASP A 113 0.79 -10.47 0.77
N VAL A 114 -0.07 -11.38 1.26
CA VAL A 114 -0.91 -11.14 2.44
C VAL A 114 -0.14 -11.40 3.75
N LYS A 115 1.04 -12.04 3.69
CA LYS A 115 1.90 -12.29 4.86
C LYS A 115 2.91 -11.16 5.04
#